data_AF-A0A6V8LP12-F1
#
_entry.id   AF-A0A6V8LP12-F1
#
_cell.length_a   1.000
_cell.length_b   1.000
_cell.length_c   1.000
_cell.angle_alpha   90.00
_cell.angle_beta   90.00
_cell.angle_gamma   90.00
#
_symmetry.space_group_name_H-M   'P 1'
#
loop_
_entity.id
_entity.type
_entity.pdbx_description
1 polymer ?
#
loop_
_entity_poly.entity_id
_entity_poly.type
_entity_poly.pdbx_seq_one_letter_code
_entity_poly.pdbx_strand_id
1 'polypeptide(L)'
;MVTTPIHLHYTHTTSPEETRYLRGLAAGKLLGQRCPSCGKVYLPPRGACPTCGVPTTDEVDLPGTGTVTTFCVVNVPFPGQRIPRHTSWRTCSWTARTSRCST
;
A
#
# COMPACT_ATOMS: atom_id res chain seq x y z
N MET A 1 8.92 16.92 -28.58
CA MET A 1 9.62 15.67 -28.23
C MET A 1 10.09 15.81 -26.79
N VAL A 2 9.66 14.91 -25.90
CA VAL A 2 10.07 14.95 -24.48
C VAL A 2 11.39 14.18 -24.35
N THR A 3 12.46 14.87 -23.93
CA THR A 3 13.81 14.31 -23.82
C THR A 3 14.03 13.78 -22.40
N THR A 4 14.41 12.50 -22.27
CA THR A 4 14.69 11.84 -21.00
C THR A 4 16.20 11.73 -20.74
N PRO A 5 16.67 11.73 -19.48
CA PRO A 5 15.89 11.69 -18.23
C PRO A 5 15.41 13.07 -17.74
N ILE A 6 14.21 13.10 -17.15
CA ILE A 6 13.66 14.28 -16.47
C ILE A 6 13.81 14.07 -14.97
N HIS A 7 14.48 15.01 -14.31
CA HIS A 7 14.60 15.05 -12.86
C HIS A 7 13.71 16.16 -12.29
N LEU A 8 12.77 15.79 -11.42
CA LEU A 8 11.86 16.71 -10.74
C LEU A 8 12.20 16.72 -9.25
N HIS A 9 12.56 17.89 -8.74
CA HIS A 9 12.63 18.15 -7.31
C HIS A 9 11.35 18.86 -6.90
N TYR A 10 10.56 18.25 -6.03
CA TYR A 10 9.38 18.88 -5.47
C TYR A 10 9.37 18.67 -3.95
N THR A 11 8.84 19.67 -3.26
CA THR A 11 8.59 19.59 -1.82
C THR A 11 7.12 19.25 -1.64
N HIS A 12 6.83 18.07 -1.08
CA HIS A 12 5.47 17.66 -0.78
C HIS A 12 5.09 18.09 0.64
N THR A 13 3.97 18.78 0.78
CA THR A 13 3.39 19.06 2.10
C THR A 13 2.25 18.09 2.33
N THR A 14 2.35 17.32 3.39
CA THR A 14 1.40 16.26 3.70
C THR A 14 0.13 16.84 4.31
N SER A 15 -1.02 16.24 4.01
CA SER A 15 -2.27 16.59 4.69
C SER A 15 -2.22 16.14 6.16
N PRO A 16 -3.14 16.61 7.03
CA PRO A 16 -3.22 16.14 8.41
C PRO A 16 -3.37 14.62 8.54
N GLU A 17 -4.15 14.01 7.65
CA GLU A 17 -4.42 12.57 7.61
C GLU A 17 -3.19 11.80 7.11
N GLU A 18 -2.56 12.29 6.04
CA GLU A 18 -1.32 11.72 5.51
C GLU A 18 -0.17 11.82 6.53
N THR A 19 -0.08 12.94 7.25
CA THR A 19 0.89 13.13 8.34
C THR A 19 0.75 12.03 9.40
N ARG A 20 -0.49 11.75 9.84
CA ARG A 20 -0.78 10.71 10.84
C ARG A 20 -0.43 9.32 10.30
N TYR A 21 -0.85 9.02 9.07
CA TYR A 21 -0.54 7.76 8.41
C TYR A 21 0.98 7.52 8.31
N LEU A 22 1.75 8.50 7.84
CA LEU A 22 3.20 8.37 7.70
C LEU A 22 3.91 8.20 9.05
N ARG A 23 3.47 8.91 10.09
CA ARG A 23 3.97 8.68 11.46
C ARG A 23 3.62 7.29 11.99
N GLY A 24 2.40 6.82 11.73
CA GLY A 24 1.97 5.46 12.05
C GLY A 24 2.82 4.42 11.33
N LEU A 25 3.07 4.62 10.04
CA LEU A 25 3.90 3.74 9.22
C LEU A 25 5.34 3.67 9.74
N ALA A 26 5.92 4.80 10.15
CA ALA A 26 7.24 4.83 10.80
C ALA A 26 7.26 4.04 12.13
N ALA A 27 6.12 3.95 12.82
CA ALA A 27 5.93 3.15 14.02
C ALA A 27 5.45 1.70 13.73
N GLY A 28 5.39 1.28 12.47
CA GLY A 28 4.93 -0.07 12.09
C GLY A 28 3.41 -0.28 12.18
N LYS A 29 2.62 0.78 12.21
CA LYS A 29 1.14 0.74 12.27
C LYS A 29 0.50 1.11 10.93
N LEU A 30 -0.59 0.44 10.60
CA LEU A 30 -1.38 0.69 9.39
C LEU A 30 -2.66 1.43 9.77
N LEU A 31 -2.61 2.75 9.75
CA LEU A 31 -3.75 3.61 10.13
C LEU A 31 -4.61 3.94 8.93
N GLY A 32 -5.87 3.51 8.94
CA GLY A 32 -6.88 3.85 7.94
C GLY A 32 -7.98 4.76 8.50
N GLN A 33 -8.91 5.17 7.64
CA GLN A 33 -10.09 5.95 8.04
C GLN A 33 -11.39 5.31 7.54
N ARG A 34 -12.40 5.23 8.42
CA ARG A 34 -13.72 4.68 8.12
C ARG A 34 -14.72 5.76 7.76
N CYS A 35 -15.53 5.49 6.73
CA CYS A 35 -16.66 6.33 6.37
C CYS A 35 -17.86 6.06 7.30
N PRO A 36 -18.43 7.09 7.95
CA PRO A 36 -19.59 6.91 8.82
C PRO A 36 -20.87 6.55 8.05
N SER A 37 -20.94 6.87 6.74
CA SER A 37 -22.13 6.61 5.92
C SER A 37 -22.15 5.21 5.29
N CYS A 38 -21.04 4.76 4.70
CA CYS A 38 -20.98 3.47 4.00
C CYS A 38 -20.11 2.40 4.68
N GLY A 39 -19.47 2.72 5.80
CA GLY A 39 -18.66 1.78 6.58
C GLY A 39 -17.33 1.36 5.94
N LYS A 40 -17.04 1.79 4.70
CA LYS A 40 -15.78 1.47 4.01
C LYS A 40 -14.59 2.09 4.74
N VAL A 41 -13.48 1.36 4.78
CA VAL A 41 -12.21 1.81 5.36
C VAL A 41 -11.20 2.05 4.24
N TYR A 42 -10.50 3.18 4.28
CA TYR A 42 -9.50 3.56 3.29
C TYR A 42 -8.10 3.62 3.89
N LEU A 43 -7.13 3.10 3.14
CA LEU A 43 -5.69 3.13 3.42
C LEU A 43 -4.96 3.50 2.10
N PRO A 44 -4.15 4.56 2.05
CA PRO A 44 -3.98 5.59 3.08
C PRO A 44 -5.28 6.40 3.31
N PRO A 45 -5.44 6.99 4.51
CA PRO A 45 -6.59 7.83 4.84
C PRO A 45 -6.59 9.11 3.98
N ARG A 46 -7.79 9.61 3.65
CA ARG A 46 -7.96 10.73 2.70
C ARG A 46 -8.79 11.91 3.22
N GLY A 47 -9.31 11.83 4.45
CA GLY A 47 -10.14 12.88 5.05
C GLY A 47 -11.58 12.92 4.53
N ALA A 48 -11.89 12.37 3.36
CA ALA A 48 -13.25 12.24 2.84
C ALA A 48 -13.48 10.93 2.08
N CYS A 49 -14.70 10.42 2.15
CA CYS A 49 -15.12 9.23 1.42
C CYS A 49 -15.34 9.54 -0.06
N PRO A 50 -14.62 8.90 -1.01
CA PRO A 50 -14.81 9.14 -2.44
C PRO A 50 -16.16 8.64 -2.98
N THR A 51 -16.85 7.75 -2.25
CA THR A 51 -18.19 7.28 -2.64
C THR A 51 -19.30 8.20 -2.12
N CYS A 52 -19.19 8.67 -0.88
CA CYS A 52 -20.28 9.39 -0.19
C CYS A 52 -20.07 10.90 -0.11
N GLY A 53 -18.84 11.40 -0.35
CA GLY A 53 -18.49 12.82 -0.21
C GLY A 53 -18.44 13.34 1.22
N VAL A 54 -18.66 12.48 2.23
CA VAL A 54 -18.63 12.87 3.65
C VAL A 54 -17.22 12.77 4.25
N PRO A 55 -16.89 13.61 5.25
CA PRO A 55 -15.63 13.50 5.98
C PRO A 55 -15.48 12.13 6.64
N THR A 56 -14.26 11.58 6.60
CA THR A 56 -13.90 10.33 7.28
C THR A 56 -13.04 10.67 8.49
N THR A 57 -13.62 10.68 9.68
CA THR A 57 -12.93 11.08 10.93
C THR A 57 -12.58 9.92 11.85
N ASP A 58 -13.19 8.75 11.63
CA ASP A 58 -12.98 7.55 12.44
C ASP A 58 -11.68 6.85 12.02
N GLU A 59 -10.65 6.93 12.87
CA GLU A 59 -9.33 6.37 12.64
C GLU A 59 -9.29 4.90 13.10
N VAL A 60 -8.84 4.01 12.22
CA VAL A 60 -8.84 2.56 12.46
C VAL A 60 -7.42 2.02 12.32
N ASP A 61 -6.92 1.40 13.39
CA ASP A 61 -5.68 0.60 13.35
C ASP A 61 -5.96 -0.75 12.69
N LEU A 62 -5.37 -0.96 11.52
CA LEU A 62 -5.59 -2.17 10.72
C LEU A 62 -4.63 -3.28 11.16
N PRO A 63 -5.09 -4.55 11.17
CA PRO A 63 -4.23 -5.67 11.48
C PRO A 63 -3.12 -5.81 10.44
N GLY A 64 -1.94 -6.27 10.87
CA GLY A 64 -0.82 -6.61 9.98
C GLY A 64 -1.03 -7.88 9.13
N THR A 65 -2.27 -8.35 9.02
CA THR A 65 -2.65 -9.59 8.33
C THR A 65 -3.79 -9.32 7.37
N GLY A 66 -3.79 -9.97 6.21
CA GLY A 66 -4.86 -9.85 5.23
C GLY A 66 -4.81 -10.95 4.17
N THR A 67 -5.72 -10.86 3.21
CA THR A 67 -5.80 -11.80 2.08
C THR A 67 -5.25 -11.16 0.83
N VAL A 68 -4.38 -11.87 0.12
CA VAL A 68 -3.91 -11.47 -1.21
C VAL A 68 -5.06 -11.68 -2.20
N THR A 69 -5.62 -10.60 -2.72
CA THR A 69 -6.71 -10.65 -3.71
C THR A 69 -6.18 -10.80 -5.14
N THR A 70 -5.00 -10.26 -5.41
CA THR A 70 -4.32 -10.33 -6.72
C THR A 70 -2.83 -10.09 -6.54
N PHE A 71 -2.01 -10.65 -7.44
CA PHE A 71 -0.57 -10.43 -7.47
C PHE A 71 -0.04 -10.50 -8.90
N CYS A 72 1.14 -9.93 -9.12
CA CYS A 72 1.86 -10.03 -10.39
C CYS A 72 3.34 -10.32 -10.13
N VAL A 73 3.97 -11.09 -11.01
CA VAL A 73 5.40 -11.44 -10.92
C VAL A 73 6.17 -10.65 -11.97
N VAL A 74 7.08 -9.79 -11.51
CA VAL A 74 7.96 -9.01 -12.39
C VAL A 74 9.27 -9.77 -12.60
N ASN A 75 9.46 -10.30 -13.80
CA ASN A 75 10.64 -11.12 -14.17
C ASN A 75 11.82 -10.30 -14.71
N VAL A 76 11.63 -9.00 -14.94
CA VAL A 76 12.65 -8.09 -15.48
C VAL A 76 13.21 -7.25 -14.31
N PRO A 77 14.53 -7.15 -14.14
CA PRO A 77 15.08 -6.38 -13.03
C PRO A 77 14.90 -4.88 -13.31
N PHE A 78 14.84 -4.11 -12.24
CA PHE A 78 14.93 -2.66 -12.32
C PHE A 78 16.06 -2.14 -11.44
N PRO A 79 16.64 -0.97 -11.77
CA PRO A 79 17.69 -0.35 -10.96
C PRO A 79 17.26 -0.20 -9.50
N GLY A 80 18.11 -0.64 -8.56
CA GLY A 80 17.83 -0.59 -7.11
C GLY A 80 17.10 -1.80 -6.54
N GLN A 81 16.69 -2.78 -7.36
CA GLN A 81 16.11 -4.02 -6.87
C GLN A 81 17.16 -4.87 -6.14
N ARG A 82 16.94 -5.13 -4.84
CA ARG A 82 17.86 -5.90 -3.97
C ARG A 82 17.55 -7.40 -3.91
N ILE A 83 16.60 -7.87 -4.73
CA ILE A 83 16.17 -9.28 -4.77
C ILE A 83 17.10 -10.04 -5.73
N PRO A 84 17.81 -11.10 -5.30
CA PRO A 84 18.75 -11.83 -6.14
C PRO A 84 18.06 -12.53 -7.32
N ARG A 85 18.68 -12.46 -8.51
CA ARG A 85 18.13 -12.93 -9.81
C ARG A 85 18.09 -14.45 -9.99
N HIS A 86 18.69 -15.24 -9.10
CA HIS A 86 18.83 -16.68 -9.29
C HIS A 86 18.83 -17.40 -7.93
N THR A 87 17.64 -17.66 -7.41
CA THR A 87 17.36 -18.89 -6.66
C THR A 87 15.85 -19.06 -6.71
N SER A 88 15.37 -20.29 -6.87
CA SER A 88 14.00 -20.75 -7.09
C SER A 88 12.95 -20.40 -6.02
N TRP A 89 13.05 -19.24 -5.39
CA TRP A 89 12.04 -18.72 -4.47
C TRP A 89 10.85 -18.18 -5.24
N ARG A 90 9.89 -19.08 -5.44
CA ARG A 90 8.47 -18.76 -5.58
C ARG A 90 8.08 -17.92 -4.36
N THR A 91 8.07 -16.59 -4.48
CA THR A 91 7.56 -15.73 -3.41
C THR A 91 6.04 -15.74 -3.42
N CYS A 92 5.46 -16.78 -2.81
CA CYS A 92 4.20 -16.65 -2.10
C CYS A 92 4.51 -16.08 -0.71
N SER A 93 4.57 -14.76 -0.58
CA SER A 93 4.74 -14.14 0.74
C SER A 93 3.37 -13.81 1.34
N TRP A 94 2.68 -14.83 1.82
CA TRP A 94 2.08 -14.91 3.16
C TRP A 94 1.17 -16.13 3.26
N THR A 95 1.31 -16.84 4.37
CA THR A 95 0.71 -18.14 4.67
C THR A 95 -0.82 -18.09 4.71
N ALA A 96 -1.46 -18.42 3.59
CA ALA A 96 -2.83 -18.90 3.55
C ALA A 96 -2.83 -20.38 3.12
N ARG A 97 -3.37 -21.19 4.02
CA ARG A 97 -3.65 -22.62 3.99
C ARG A 97 -3.91 -23.21 2.58
N THR A 98 -3.04 -24.16 2.21
CA THR A 98 -3.26 -25.30 1.31
C THR A 98 -4.03 -25.06 0.00
N SER A 99 -3.32 -24.67 -1.04
CA SER A 99 -3.35 -25.48 -2.27
C SER A 99 -1.99 -25.40 -2.94
N ARG A 100 -1.51 -26.57 -3.34
CA ARG A 100 -0.16 -26.84 -3.82
C ARG A 100 0.09 -25.99 -5.08
N CYS A 101 1.05 -25.07 -5.03
CA CYS A 101 1.57 -24.44 -6.25
C CYS A 101 2.43 -25.51 -6.95
N SER A 102 1.80 -26.31 -7.82
CA SER A 102 2.50 -27.29 -8.65
C SER A 102 3.39 -26.61 -9.68
N THR A 103 4.42 -27.36 -10.07
CA THR A 103 5.63 -27.01 -10.82
C THR A 103 5.42 -26.04 -11.97
#